data_AF-A0A7X6GX10-F1
#
_entry.id   AF-A0A7X6GX10-F1
#
_cell.length_a   1.000
_cell.length_b   1.000
_cell.length_c   1.000
_cell.angle_alpha   90.00
_cell.angle_beta   90.00
_cell.angle_gamma   90.00
#
_symmetry.space_group_name_H-M   'P 1'
#
loop_
_entity.id
_entity.type
_entity.pdbx_description
1 polymer ?
#
loop_
_entity_poly.entity_id
_entity_poly.type
_entity_poly.pdbx_seq_one_letter_code
_entity_poly.pdbx_strand_id
1 'polypeptide(L)'
;MSARRLAGAALLALIPAAAAAQDTPTLRDAVAAGEPPAYIGMRCAGFFAGGLAAFGDDLPEDLRTRTSNFVALLVVTTVATLEEGGLDRPTAEAQVTDGLVQWTGFYEAHMRATPNLDADPLYAADSADCISIVSG
;
A
#
# COMPACT_ATOMS: atom_id res chain seq x y z
N MET A 1 6.76 19.65 -24.99
CA MET A 1 6.58 19.64 -23.52
C MET A 1 6.35 18.21 -23.10
N SER A 2 7.18 17.70 -22.19
CA SER A 2 7.43 16.26 -21.99
C SER A 2 6.33 15.59 -21.16
N ALA A 3 5.79 14.47 -21.66
CA ALA A 3 4.78 13.63 -20.99
C ALA A 3 5.18 13.18 -19.58
N ARG A 4 6.48 13.24 -19.23
CA ARG A 4 7.00 12.95 -17.88
C ARG A 4 6.49 13.89 -16.79
N ARG A 5 6.14 15.14 -17.11
CA ARG A 5 5.69 16.12 -16.08
C ARG A 5 4.24 15.93 -15.62
N LEU A 6 3.44 15.15 -16.35
CA LEU A 6 2.03 14.92 -16.02
C LEU A 6 1.80 13.69 -15.13
N ALA A 7 2.81 12.82 -14.98
CA ALA A 7 2.69 11.62 -14.15
C ALA A 7 2.69 11.92 -12.64
N GLY A 8 3.26 13.05 -12.21
CA GLY A 8 3.43 13.38 -10.79
C GLY A 8 2.20 13.91 -10.07
N ALA A 9 1.16 14.35 -10.78
CA ALA A 9 0.04 15.08 -10.18
C ALA A 9 -1.22 14.22 -9.92
N ALA A 10 -1.26 12.96 -10.38
CA ALA A 10 -2.51 12.19 -10.49
C ALA A 10 -2.63 10.97 -9.55
N LEU A 11 -1.65 10.71 -8.67
CA LEU A 11 -1.70 9.55 -7.77
C LEU A 11 -2.73 9.67 -6.64
N LEU A 12 -3.11 10.89 -6.27
CA LEU A 12 -4.14 11.16 -5.26
C LEU A 12 -5.55 10.68 -5.68
N ALA A 13 -5.78 10.39 -6.96
CA ALA A 13 -7.08 9.95 -7.48
C ALA A 13 -7.27 8.43 -7.51
N LEU A 14 -6.24 7.64 -7.16
CA LEU A 14 -6.22 6.18 -7.35
C LEU A 14 -6.43 5.40 -6.04
N ILE A 15 -6.65 6.11 -4.94
CA ILE A 15 -6.92 5.48 -3.66
C ILE A 15 -8.43 5.27 -3.56
N PRO A 16 -8.92 4.05 -3.29
CA PRO A 16 -10.36 3.78 -3.20
C PRO A 16 -10.95 4.57 -2.03
N ALA A 17 -11.45 5.78 -2.33
CA ALA A 17 -12.32 6.50 -1.43
C ALA A 17 -13.61 5.70 -1.30
N ALA A 18 -13.71 4.90 -0.23
CA ALA A 18 -14.86 4.09 0.13
C ALA A 18 -15.25 2.95 -0.85
N ALA A 19 -14.31 2.41 -1.65
CA ALA A 19 -14.61 1.16 -2.35
C ALA A 19 -14.73 0.03 -1.33
N ALA A 20 -15.81 -0.76 -1.41
CA ALA A 20 -15.89 -1.99 -0.65
C ALA A 20 -14.79 -2.94 -1.13
N ALA A 21 -14.24 -3.79 -0.24
CA ALA A 21 -13.14 -4.69 -0.62
C ALA A 21 -13.46 -5.59 -1.82
N GLN A 22 -14.74 -5.91 -2.03
CA GLN A 22 -15.25 -6.65 -3.20
C GLN A 22 -15.08 -5.93 -4.55
N ASP A 23 -14.95 -4.60 -4.53
CA ASP A 23 -14.78 -3.76 -5.72
C ASP A 23 -13.33 -3.33 -5.94
N THR A 24 -12.43 -3.64 -5.00
CA THR A 24 -11.00 -3.32 -5.10
C THR A 24 -10.29 -4.40 -5.92
N PRO A 25 -9.69 -4.07 -7.08
CA PRO A 25 -8.91 -5.04 -7.84
C PRO A 25 -7.68 -5.49 -7.05
N THR A 26 -7.20 -6.72 -7.26
CA THR A 26 -5.96 -7.21 -6.62
C THR A 26 -4.75 -6.37 -7.04
N LEU A 27 -3.66 -6.40 -6.26
CA LEU A 27 -2.45 -5.62 -6.58
C LEU A 27 -1.92 -5.94 -7.98
N ARG A 28 -1.80 -7.23 -8.34
CA ARG A 28 -1.40 -7.67 -9.68
C ARG A 28 -2.31 -7.15 -10.80
N ASP A 29 -3.62 -7.07 -10.58
CA ASP A 29 -4.55 -6.55 -11.59
C ASP A 29 -4.34 -5.04 -11.78
N ALA A 30 -4.12 -4.32 -10.69
CA ALA A 30 -3.79 -2.89 -10.70
C ALA A 30 -2.46 -2.62 -11.44
N VAL A 31 -1.44 -3.44 -11.19
CA VAL A 31 -0.16 -3.38 -11.91
C VAL A 31 -0.34 -3.70 -13.40
N ALA A 32 -1.14 -4.71 -13.75
CA ALA A 32 -1.44 -5.04 -15.14
C ALA A 32 -2.22 -3.91 -15.85
N ALA A 33 -3.02 -3.14 -15.12
CA ALA A 33 -3.72 -1.95 -15.61
C ALA A 33 -2.81 -0.72 -15.77
N GLY A 34 -1.55 -0.79 -15.32
CA GLY A 34 -0.55 0.27 -15.51
C GLY A 34 -0.43 1.24 -14.35
N GLU A 35 -0.86 0.86 -13.13
CA GLU A 35 -0.61 1.65 -11.93
C GLU A 35 0.88 1.94 -11.71
N PRO A 36 1.26 3.15 -11.26
CA PRO A 36 2.66 3.53 -11.15
C PRO A 36 3.35 2.83 -9.96
N PRO A 37 4.68 2.72 -9.95
CA PRO A 37 5.40 2.04 -8.87
C PRO A 37 5.14 2.61 -7.46
N ALA A 38 4.89 3.92 -7.35
CA ALA A 38 4.54 4.54 -6.08
C ALA A 38 3.18 4.06 -5.53
N TYR A 39 2.22 3.72 -6.40
CA TYR A 39 0.94 3.12 -5.99
C TYR A 39 1.18 1.78 -5.28
N ILE A 40 2.04 0.94 -5.86
CA ILE A 40 2.40 -0.38 -5.32
C ILE A 40 3.00 -0.23 -3.92
N GLY A 41 3.96 0.68 -3.77
CA GLY A 41 4.63 0.94 -2.50
C GLY A 41 3.66 1.43 -1.41
N MET A 42 2.77 2.38 -1.74
CA MET A 42 1.73 2.84 -0.79
C MET A 42 0.77 1.73 -0.40
N ARG A 43 0.28 0.95 -1.37
CA ARG A 43 -0.69 -0.13 -1.13
C ARG A 43 -0.10 -1.24 -0.26
N CYS A 44 1.14 -1.66 -0.52
CA CYS A 44 1.80 -2.66 0.31
C CYS A 44 2.18 -2.12 1.70
N ALA A 45 2.59 -0.85 1.82
CA ALA A 45 2.82 -0.24 3.13
C ALA A 45 1.52 -0.24 3.95
N GLY A 46 0.40 0.14 3.33
CA GLY A 46 -0.91 0.10 3.95
C GLY A 46 -1.42 -1.30 4.26
N PHE A 47 -1.10 -2.31 3.44
CA PHE A 47 -1.41 -3.71 3.73
C PHE A 47 -0.76 -4.19 5.03
N PHE A 48 0.56 -3.97 5.16
CA PHE A 48 1.28 -4.35 6.38
C PHE A 48 0.87 -3.52 7.59
N ALA A 49 0.67 -2.21 7.42
CA ALA A 49 0.20 -1.32 8.49
C ALA A 49 -1.23 -1.68 8.94
N GLY A 50 -2.13 -2.00 8.01
CA GLY A 50 -3.49 -2.45 8.29
C GLY A 50 -3.52 -3.79 9.03
N GLY A 51 -2.64 -4.73 8.65
CA GLY A 51 -2.47 -5.99 9.38
C GLY A 51 -1.95 -5.79 10.80
N LEU A 52 -0.99 -4.89 10.99
CA LEU A 52 -0.54 -4.48 12.32
C LEU A 52 -1.65 -3.83 13.15
N ALA A 53 -2.46 -2.96 12.53
CA ALA A 53 -3.59 -2.33 13.22
C ALA A 53 -4.67 -3.36 13.59
N ALA A 54 -4.92 -4.35 12.73
CA ALA A 54 -5.92 -5.39 12.94
C ALA A 54 -5.52 -6.40 14.03
N PHE A 55 -4.26 -6.87 14.00
CA PHE A 55 -3.81 -8.04 14.75
C PHE A 55 -2.49 -7.85 15.52
N GLY A 56 -1.89 -6.66 15.52
CA GLY A 56 -0.54 -6.42 16.02
C GLY A 56 -0.33 -6.72 17.51
N ASP A 57 -1.40 -6.69 18.31
CA ASP A 57 -1.37 -7.06 19.73
C ASP A 57 -1.28 -8.59 19.93
N ASP A 58 -1.75 -9.37 18.95
CA ASP A 58 -1.68 -10.83 18.95
C ASP A 58 -0.36 -11.36 18.35
N LEU A 59 0.43 -10.49 17.73
CA LEU A 59 1.71 -10.85 17.14
C LEU A 59 2.86 -10.86 18.16
N PRO A 60 3.78 -11.83 18.07
CA PRO A 60 5.09 -11.76 18.71
C PRO A 60 5.80 -10.44 18.42
N GLU A 61 6.53 -9.92 19.41
CA GLU A 61 7.20 -8.61 19.31
C GLU A 61 8.15 -8.54 18.11
N ASP A 62 8.90 -9.61 17.84
CA ASP A 62 9.82 -9.70 16.71
C ASP A 62 9.11 -9.58 15.36
N LEU A 63 7.94 -10.22 15.22
CA LEU A 63 7.12 -10.13 14.01
C LEU A 63 6.50 -8.74 13.87
N ARG A 64 6.02 -8.14 14.96
CA ARG A 64 5.51 -6.77 14.96
C ARG A 64 6.59 -5.79 14.52
N THR A 65 7.78 -5.83 15.13
CA THR A 65 8.91 -4.97 14.76
C THR A 65 9.33 -5.18 13.31
N ARG A 66 9.43 -6.43 12.85
CA ARG A 66 9.79 -6.73 11.46
C ARG A 66 8.77 -6.16 10.47
N THR A 67 7.49 -6.29 10.77
CA THR A 67 6.42 -5.75 9.93
C THR A 67 6.43 -4.23 9.92
N SER A 68 6.66 -3.57 11.06
CA SER A 68 6.85 -2.11 11.12
C SER A 68 8.06 -1.65 10.29
N ASN A 69 9.14 -2.42 10.29
CA ASN A 69 10.31 -2.12 9.45
C ASN A 69 10.00 -2.24 7.95
N PHE A 70 9.15 -3.20 7.54
CA PHE A 70 8.68 -3.29 6.15
C PHE A 70 7.86 -2.07 5.76
N VAL A 71 6.94 -1.60 6.63
CA VAL A 71 6.18 -0.38 6.40
C VAL A 71 7.12 0.81 6.22
N ALA A 72 8.09 1.00 7.12
CA ALA A 72 9.04 2.10 7.04
C ALA A 72 9.89 2.06 5.76
N LEU A 73 10.37 0.88 5.38
CA LEU A 73 11.12 0.69 4.14
C LEU A 73 10.28 1.08 2.92
N LEU A 74 9.05 0.57 2.82
CA LEU A 74 8.15 0.84 1.70
C LEU A 74 7.80 2.33 1.62
N VAL A 75 7.56 3.00 2.74
CA VAL A 75 7.30 4.45 2.79
C VAL A 75 8.49 5.22 2.22
N VAL A 76 9.70 4.94 2.71
CA VAL A 76 10.92 5.64 2.25
C VAL A 76 11.17 5.40 0.76
N THR A 77 11.04 4.17 0.28
CA THR A 77 11.23 3.85 -1.15
C THR A 77 10.15 4.48 -2.02
N THR A 78 8.92 4.61 -1.52
CA THR A 78 7.82 5.25 -2.25
C THR A 78 8.05 6.75 -2.37
N VAL A 79 8.48 7.42 -1.29
CA VAL A 79 8.85 8.85 -1.34
C VAL A 79 9.96 9.06 -2.36
N ALA A 80 11.01 8.23 -2.35
CA ALA A 80 12.10 8.32 -3.32
C ALA A 80 11.61 8.13 -4.77
N THR A 81 10.70 7.16 -4.99
CA THR A 81 10.08 6.93 -6.31
C THR A 81 9.32 8.15 -6.81
N LEU A 82 8.61 8.85 -5.93
CA LEU A 82 7.90 10.10 -6.28
C LEU A 82 8.86 11.26 -6.56
N GLU A 83 9.95 11.37 -5.78
CA GLU A 83 11.02 12.35 -6.03
C GLU A 83 11.67 12.13 -7.39
N GLU A 84 11.96 10.87 -7.76
CA GLU A 84 12.45 10.49 -9.10
C GLU A 84 11.44 10.82 -10.20
N GLY A 85 10.15 10.75 -9.88
CA GLY A 85 9.03 11.21 -10.72
C GLY A 85 8.92 12.73 -10.86
N GLY A 86 9.72 13.50 -10.13
CA GLY A 86 9.82 14.96 -10.23
C GLY A 86 9.03 15.74 -9.18
N LEU A 87 8.51 15.08 -8.14
CA LEU A 87 7.93 15.76 -6.98
C LEU A 87 9.05 16.27 -6.06
N ASP A 88 8.81 17.38 -5.38
CA ASP A 88 9.63 17.71 -4.22
C ASP A 88 9.31 16.81 -3.03
N ARG A 89 10.30 16.66 -2.13
CA ARG A 89 10.20 15.78 -0.97
C ARG A 89 8.98 16.07 -0.08
N PRO A 90 8.71 17.32 0.35
CA PRO A 90 7.52 17.58 1.17
C PRO A 90 6.22 17.14 0.52
N THR A 91 6.07 17.37 -0.79
CA THR A 91 4.89 16.95 -1.55
C THR A 91 4.80 15.42 -1.66
N ALA A 92 5.93 14.74 -1.91
CA ALA A 92 6.00 13.29 -1.95
C ALA A 92 5.65 12.66 -0.59
N GLU A 93 6.21 13.18 0.51
CA GLU A 93 5.93 12.73 1.88
C GLU A 93 4.45 12.91 2.24
N ALA A 94 3.85 14.05 1.88
CA ALA A 94 2.42 14.28 2.09
C ALA A 94 1.56 13.27 1.32
N GLN A 95 1.85 13.04 0.04
CA GLN A 95 1.12 12.06 -0.76
C GLN A 95 1.23 10.63 -0.21
N VAL A 96 2.45 10.22 0.20
CA VAL A 96 2.65 8.90 0.79
C VAL A 96 1.95 8.78 2.14
N THR A 97 1.94 9.84 2.96
CA THR A 97 1.25 9.85 4.25
C THR A 97 -0.25 9.70 4.06
N ASP A 98 -0.85 10.50 3.18
CA ASP A 98 -2.30 10.44 2.90
C ASP A 98 -2.70 9.08 2.30
N GLY A 99 -1.89 8.54 1.39
CA GLY A 99 -2.09 7.21 0.81
C GLY A 99 -1.96 6.10 1.84
N LEU A 100 -0.97 6.19 2.73
CA LEU A 100 -0.75 5.22 3.80
C LEU A 100 -1.92 5.18 4.76
N VAL A 101 -2.44 6.34 5.20
CA VAL A 101 -3.61 6.42 6.09
C VAL A 101 -4.82 5.72 5.47
N GLN A 102 -5.09 5.99 4.19
CA GLN A 102 -6.23 5.43 3.50
C GLN A 102 -6.11 3.91 3.30
N TRP A 103 -4.96 3.42 2.81
CA TRP A 103 -4.75 1.98 2.64
C TRP A 103 -4.71 1.23 3.96
N THR A 104 -4.12 1.82 5.01
CA THR A 104 -4.13 1.24 6.37
C THR A 104 -5.55 1.06 6.86
N GLY A 105 -6.40 2.09 6.77
CA GLY A 105 -7.79 2.01 7.18
C GLY A 105 -8.61 1.00 6.36
N PHE A 106 -8.39 0.96 5.04
CA PHE A 106 -9.03 -0.03 4.17
C PHE A 106 -8.68 -1.46 4.58
N TYR A 107 -7.39 -1.78 4.73
CA TYR A 107 -6.95 -3.14 5.07
C TYR A 107 -7.30 -3.54 6.48
N GLU A 108 -7.18 -2.63 7.45
CA GLU A 108 -7.61 -2.92 8.82
C GLU A 108 -9.10 -3.30 8.83
N ALA A 109 -9.96 -2.47 8.22
CA ALA A 109 -11.39 -2.72 8.19
C ALA A 109 -11.72 -4.02 7.46
N HIS A 110 -11.10 -4.27 6.30
CA HIS A 110 -11.28 -5.50 5.53
C HIS A 110 -10.88 -6.73 6.34
N MET A 111 -9.69 -6.70 6.96
CA MET A 111 -9.17 -7.84 7.70
C MET A 111 -10.02 -8.16 8.93
N ARG A 112 -10.51 -7.14 9.65
CA ARG A 112 -11.40 -7.31 10.80
C ARG A 112 -12.78 -7.84 10.39
N ALA A 113 -13.29 -7.43 9.24
CA ALA A 113 -14.60 -7.84 8.75
C ALA A 113 -14.60 -9.24 8.10
N THR A 114 -13.43 -9.78 7.75
CA THR A 114 -13.28 -11.02 7.01
C THR A 114 -13.08 -12.22 7.95
N PRO A 115 -14.06 -13.13 8.08
CA PRO A 115 -13.97 -14.23 9.05
C PRO A 115 -12.94 -15.31 8.70
N ASN A 116 -12.57 -15.41 7.42
CA ASN A 116 -11.57 -16.36 6.93
C ASN A 116 -10.69 -15.68 5.88
N LEU A 117 -9.57 -15.10 6.34
CA LEU A 117 -8.62 -14.39 5.48
C LEU A 117 -7.94 -15.31 4.46
N ASP A 118 -7.71 -16.57 4.81
CA ASP A 118 -7.07 -17.53 3.91
C ASP A 118 -7.93 -17.84 2.68
N ALA A 119 -9.26 -17.70 2.80
CA ALA A 119 -10.21 -17.86 1.70
C ALA A 119 -10.52 -16.54 0.99
N ASP A 120 -10.03 -15.40 1.47
CA ASP A 120 -10.29 -14.09 0.88
C ASP A 120 -9.34 -13.85 -0.32
N PRO A 121 -9.88 -13.68 -1.53
CA PRO A 121 -9.05 -13.61 -2.74
C PRO A 121 -8.20 -12.34 -2.78
N LEU A 122 -8.69 -11.22 -2.23
CA LEU A 122 -7.95 -9.97 -2.18
C LEU A 122 -6.76 -10.09 -1.22
N TYR A 123 -7.00 -10.55 0.00
CA TYR A 123 -5.97 -10.77 1.01
C TYR A 123 -4.91 -11.77 0.52
N ALA A 124 -5.33 -12.91 -0.03
CA ALA A 124 -4.40 -13.93 -0.51
C ALA A 124 -3.51 -13.43 -1.65
N ALA A 125 -4.07 -12.68 -2.60
CA ALA A 125 -3.31 -12.10 -3.71
C ALA A 125 -2.33 -11.02 -3.23
N ASP A 126 -2.82 -10.04 -2.48
CA ASP A 126 -2.01 -8.91 -2.04
C ASP A 126 -0.97 -9.30 -0.98
N SER A 127 -1.27 -10.28 -0.13
CA SER A 127 -0.29 -10.88 0.79
C SER A 127 0.90 -11.45 0.03
N ALA A 128 0.63 -12.30 -0.97
CA ALA A 128 1.69 -12.90 -1.78
C ALA A 128 2.51 -11.85 -2.54
N ASP A 129 1.83 -10.88 -3.15
CA ASP A 129 2.47 -9.85 -3.98
C ASP A 129 3.31 -8.89 -3.11
N CYS A 130 2.78 -8.44 -1.97
CA CYS A 130 3.50 -7.53 -1.05
C CYS A 130 4.63 -8.22 -0.29
N ILE A 131 4.49 -9.50 0.06
CA ILE A 131 5.60 -10.29 0.62
C ILE A 131 6.72 -10.40 -0.41
N SER A 132 6.41 -10.71 -1.67
CA SER A 132 7.42 -10.80 -2.74
C SER A 132 8.23 -9.50 -2.87
N ILE A 133 7.58 -8.34 -2.74
CA ILE A 133 8.25 -7.04 -2.85
C ILE A 133 9.27 -6.84 -1.73
N VAL A 134 8.97 -7.26 -0.49
CA VAL A 134 9.87 -7.05 0.66
C VAL A 134 10.89 -8.18 0.84
N SER A 135 10.68 -9.34 0.22
CA SER A 135 11.59 -10.49 0.31
C SER A 135 12.67 -10.54 -0.77
N GLY A 136 12.46 -9.88 -1.93
CA GLY A 136 13.38 -9.93 -3.07
C GLY A 136 13.14 -11.13 -3.97
#